data_AF-A0A3P6R0G8-F1
#
_entry.id   AF-A0A3P6R0G8-F1
#
_cell.length_a   1.000
_cell.length_b   1.000
_cell.length_c   1.000
_cell.angle_alpha   90.00
_cell.angle_beta   90.00
_cell.angle_gamma   90.00
#
_symmetry.space_group_name_H-M   'P 1'
#
loop_
_entity.id
_entity.type
_entity.pdbx_description
1 polymer ?
#
loop_
_entity_poly.entity_id
_entity_poly.type
_entity_poly.pdbx_seq_one_letter_code
_entity_poly.pdbx_strand_id
1 'polypeptide(L)'
;MLYPIEQFIGELTSMSLWSSLYPAISSDPRFDAMLTQDGSTPLDLFKFYVEDLKEQYGQDRRVIKDILNDQKKVVQVDTTYEEFSKWVTSAEKGLLVDHGNMKLCYNSLVEKAESKEREAEREEARKKRRQESEFRHLLRAQQPAVDATTEWSAVRGKIEKEKAFMIIESEELRIKYFEEYKKSLSEACTHHHSVSKKKKKDKKKKGKKSDKESDSESEPKEKKKRKKHSKEERDSDDEKGMVCKC
;
A
#
# COMPACT_ATOMS: atom_id res chain seq x y z
N MET A 1 -32.15 33.68 -9.95
CA MET A 1 -32.69 32.32 -10.17
C MET A 1 -31.67 31.35 -9.60
N LEU A 2 -32.10 30.22 -9.04
CA LEU A 2 -31.18 29.24 -8.46
C LEU A 2 -30.51 28.41 -9.57
N TYR A 3 -29.21 28.20 -9.47
CA TYR A 3 -28.41 27.39 -10.38
C TYR A 3 -28.77 25.89 -10.24
N PRO A 4 -28.62 25.06 -11.30
CA PRO A 4 -28.99 23.64 -11.24
C PRO A 4 -28.19 22.83 -10.22
N ILE A 5 -26.95 23.24 -9.94
CA ILE A 5 -26.09 22.62 -8.92
C ILE A 5 -26.64 22.87 -7.50
N GLU A 6 -27.34 23.99 -7.26
CA GLU A 6 -27.90 24.32 -5.94
C GLU A 6 -29.00 23.33 -5.51
N GLN A 7 -29.62 22.63 -6.46
CA GLN A 7 -30.60 21.58 -6.19
C GLN A 7 -30.00 20.29 -5.60
N PHE A 8 -28.67 20.15 -5.61
CA PHE A 8 -27.93 19.03 -5.02
C PHE A 8 -27.14 19.42 -3.74
N ILE A 9 -27.39 20.63 -3.20
CA ILE A 9 -26.85 21.05 -1.90
C ILE A 9 -27.40 20.11 -0.81
N GLY A 10 -26.51 19.34 -0.20
CA GLY A 10 -26.84 18.31 0.81
C GLY A 10 -26.49 16.88 0.38
N GLU A 11 -26.45 16.58 -0.93
CA GLU A 11 -25.97 15.28 -1.46
C GLU A 11 -24.53 15.37 -2.00
N LEU A 12 -24.09 16.56 -2.40
CA LEU A 12 -22.73 16.80 -2.85
C LEU A 12 -21.73 16.84 -1.69
N THR A 13 -20.61 16.16 -1.88
CA THR A 13 -19.49 16.10 -0.93
C THR A 13 -18.18 16.52 -1.59
N SER A 14 -17.15 16.78 -0.79
CA SER A 14 -15.76 17.01 -1.25
C SER A 14 -15.16 15.85 -2.07
N MET A 15 -15.82 14.69 -2.12
CA MET A 15 -15.42 13.50 -2.88
C MET A 15 -16.32 13.19 -4.08
N SER A 16 -17.40 13.95 -4.31
CA SER A 16 -18.34 13.70 -5.40
C SER A 16 -17.69 13.91 -6.78
N LEU A 17 -18.11 13.12 -7.77
CA LEU A 17 -17.55 13.14 -9.13
C LEU A 17 -18.53 13.77 -10.13
N TRP A 18 -17.99 14.48 -11.13
CA TRP A 18 -18.80 15.02 -12.23
C TRP A 18 -19.54 13.89 -12.97
N SER A 19 -18.89 12.74 -13.17
CA SER A 19 -19.50 11.58 -13.84
C SER A 19 -20.70 10.96 -13.09
N SER A 20 -20.80 11.14 -11.77
CA SER A 20 -21.97 10.72 -10.98
C SER A 20 -23.09 11.76 -10.98
N LEU A 21 -22.77 13.05 -11.11
CA LEU A 21 -23.73 14.16 -11.08
C LEU A 21 -24.30 14.47 -12.48
N TYR A 22 -23.46 14.35 -13.51
CA TYR A 22 -23.78 14.71 -14.89
C TYR A 22 -25.08 14.06 -15.40
N PRO A 23 -25.37 12.76 -15.19
CA PRO A 23 -26.61 12.15 -15.69
C PRO A 23 -27.90 12.77 -15.14
N ALA A 24 -27.85 13.40 -13.95
CA ALA A 24 -28.99 14.07 -13.34
C ALA A 24 -29.08 15.56 -13.71
N ILE A 25 -27.93 16.21 -13.93
CA ILE A 25 -27.88 17.61 -14.38
C ILE A 25 -28.14 17.75 -15.89
N SER A 26 -27.63 16.85 -16.73
CA SER A 26 -27.80 16.92 -18.20
C SER A 26 -29.22 16.63 -18.68
N SER A 27 -30.12 16.19 -17.79
CA SER A 27 -31.56 16.06 -18.05
C SER A 27 -32.35 17.33 -17.70
N ASP A 28 -31.73 18.34 -17.08
CA ASP A 28 -32.40 19.59 -16.71
C ASP A 28 -32.26 20.65 -17.83
N PRO A 29 -33.36 21.24 -18.34
CA PRO A 29 -33.30 22.25 -19.41
C PRO A 29 -32.44 23.50 -19.09
N ARG A 30 -32.16 23.77 -17.80
CA ARG A 30 -31.25 24.84 -17.39
C ARG A 30 -29.79 24.53 -17.71
N PHE A 31 -29.40 23.25 -17.82
CA PHE A 31 -28.04 22.86 -18.22
C PHE A 31 -27.74 23.33 -19.65
N ASP A 32 -28.62 23.02 -20.60
CA ASP A 32 -28.50 23.46 -21.99
C ASP A 32 -28.50 25.00 -22.08
N ALA A 33 -29.36 25.67 -21.31
CA ALA A 33 -29.36 27.14 -21.24
C ALA A 33 -28.00 27.69 -20.78
N MET A 34 -27.37 27.09 -19.76
CA MET A 34 -26.05 27.49 -19.28
C MET A 34 -24.92 27.24 -20.30
N LEU A 35 -25.04 26.25 -21.18
CA LEU A 35 -24.07 26.04 -22.28
C LEU A 35 -24.10 27.15 -23.34
N THR A 36 -25.13 27.99 -23.36
CA THR A 36 -25.27 29.12 -24.30
C THR A 36 -24.83 30.47 -23.73
N GLN A 37 -24.36 30.52 -22.49
CA GLN A 37 -23.94 31.77 -21.83
C GLN A 37 -22.42 31.93 -21.85
N ASP A 38 -21.94 33.12 -22.16
CA ASP A 38 -20.51 33.46 -22.03
C ASP A 38 -20.12 33.49 -20.53
N GLY A 39 -19.26 32.55 -20.11
CA GLY A 39 -18.81 32.49 -18.71
C GLY A 39 -18.22 31.15 -18.28
N SER A 40 -18.36 30.84 -16.99
CA SER A 40 -17.95 29.55 -16.42
C SER A 40 -18.91 28.44 -16.84
N THR A 41 -18.38 27.31 -17.32
CA THR A 41 -19.25 26.19 -17.73
C THR A 41 -19.90 25.52 -16.51
N PRO A 42 -20.99 24.74 -16.67
CA PRO A 42 -21.55 23.93 -15.59
C PRO A 42 -20.52 23.00 -14.91
N LEU A 43 -19.53 22.52 -15.67
CA LEU A 43 -18.41 21.71 -15.14
C LEU A 43 -17.46 22.56 -14.28
N ASP A 44 -17.22 23.83 -14.62
CA ASP A 44 -16.34 24.70 -13.84
C ASP A 44 -17.01 25.14 -12.53
N LEU A 45 -18.31 25.48 -12.59
CA LEU A 45 -19.10 25.75 -11.39
C LEU A 45 -19.15 24.53 -10.44
N PHE A 46 -19.20 23.30 -10.99
CA PHE A 46 -19.05 22.09 -10.18
C PHE A 46 -17.64 21.94 -9.59
N LYS A 47 -16.57 22.26 -10.33
CA LYS A 47 -15.20 22.22 -9.79
C LYS A 47 -15.06 23.18 -8.62
N PHE A 48 -15.51 24.44 -8.77
CA PHE A 48 -15.43 25.46 -7.72
C PHE A 48 -16.21 25.03 -6.48
N TYR A 49 -17.47 24.59 -6.63
CA TYR A 49 -18.27 24.13 -5.49
C TYR A 49 -17.65 22.90 -4.78
N VAL A 50 -17.05 21.97 -5.52
CA VAL A 50 -16.32 20.82 -4.93
C VAL A 50 -14.96 21.23 -4.35
N GLU A 51 -14.37 22.34 -4.78
CA GLU A 51 -13.16 22.94 -4.19
C GLU A 51 -13.50 23.63 -2.86
N ASP A 52 -14.58 24.42 -2.80
CA ASP A 52 -15.12 25.01 -1.57
C ASP A 52 -15.43 23.91 -0.52
N LEU A 53 -16.12 22.83 -0.93
CA LEU A 53 -16.39 21.68 -0.07
C LEU A 53 -15.11 20.97 0.41
N LYS A 54 -14.04 20.94 -0.40
CA LYS A 54 -12.73 20.39 0.01
C LYS A 54 -12.02 21.30 0.98
N GLU A 55 -12.11 22.61 0.82
CA GLU A 55 -11.56 23.55 1.79
C GLU A 55 -12.30 23.44 3.13
N GLN A 56 -13.65 23.47 3.13
CA GLN A 56 -14.44 23.30 4.37
C GLN A 56 -14.10 21.98 5.07
N TYR A 57 -14.08 20.85 4.34
CA TYR A 57 -13.63 19.57 4.89
C TYR A 57 -12.18 19.63 5.41
N GLY A 58 -11.31 20.38 4.74
CA GLY A 58 -9.93 20.64 5.15
C GLY A 58 -9.79 21.48 6.43
N GLN A 59 -10.74 22.38 6.71
CA GLN A 59 -10.83 23.16 7.94
C GLN A 59 -11.44 22.33 9.07
N ASP A 60 -12.61 21.72 8.85
CA ASP A 60 -13.29 20.80 9.78
C ASP A 60 -12.37 19.68 10.26
N ARG A 61 -11.58 19.08 9.36
CA ARG A 61 -10.61 18.02 9.66
C ARG A 61 -9.38 18.49 10.45
N ARG A 62 -9.12 19.80 10.54
CA ARG A 62 -8.17 20.36 11.52
C ARG A 62 -8.83 20.45 12.88
N VAL A 63 -10.00 21.10 12.96
CA VAL A 63 -10.79 21.26 14.19
C VAL A 63 -11.01 19.92 14.90
N ILE A 64 -11.45 18.88 14.17
CA ILE A 64 -11.60 17.52 14.71
C ILE A 64 -10.30 16.98 15.32
N LYS A 65 -9.15 17.11 14.63
CA LYS A 65 -7.87 16.60 15.12
C LYS A 65 -7.38 17.36 16.34
N ASP A 66 -7.56 18.67 16.35
CA ASP A 66 -7.10 19.53 17.43
C ASP A 66 -7.89 19.20 18.71
N ILE A 67 -9.21 19.03 18.60
CA ILE A 67 -10.07 18.55 19.71
C ILE A 67 -9.61 17.16 20.21
N LEU A 68 -9.32 16.21 19.32
CA LEU A 68 -8.85 14.88 19.69
C LEU A 68 -7.46 14.93 20.36
N ASN A 69 -6.55 15.79 19.89
CA ASN A 69 -5.23 15.98 20.48
C ASN A 69 -5.32 16.59 21.88
N ASP A 70 -6.12 17.63 22.06
CA ASP A 70 -6.34 18.32 23.35
C ASP A 70 -6.93 17.35 24.39
N GLN A 71 -7.88 16.52 23.98
CA GLN A 71 -8.47 15.46 24.81
C GLN A 71 -7.62 14.20 24.93
N LYS A 72 -6.47 14.13 24.22
CA LYS A 72 -5.58 12.96 24.12
C LYS A 72 -6.29 11.67 23.68
N LYS A 73 -7.29 11.82 22.82
CA LYS A 73 -8.08 10.74 22.22
C LYS A 73 -7.43 10.25 20.92
N VAL A 74 -7.44 8.94 20.72
CA VAL A 74 -6.95 8.29 19.51
C VAL A 74 -8.02 7.34 19.00
N VAL A 75 -8.39 7.47 17.73
CA VAL A 75 -9.30 6.54 17.07
C VAL A 75 -8.58 5.21 16.83
N GLN A 76 -9.20 4.14 17.30
CA GLN A 76 -8.80 2.75 17.10
C GLN A 76 -9.84 2.02 16.23
N VAL A 77 -9.59 0.76 15.88
CA VAL A 77 -10.48 -0.04 15.00
C VAL A 77 -11.83 -0.37 15.67
N ASP A 78 -11.85 -0.45 17.01
CA ASP A 78 -13.04 -0.68 17.84
C ASP A 78 -13.81 0.60 18.20
N THR A 79 -13.23 1.79 17.95
CA THR A 79 -13.83 3.08 18.32
C THR A 79 -15.08 3.34 17.49
N THR A 80 -16.23 3.49 18.16
CA THR A 80 -17.52 3.68 17.47
C THR A 80 -17.72 5.12 16.98
N TYR A 81 -18.56 5.30 15.96
CA TYR A 81 -18.92 6.64 15.46
C TYR A 81 -19.64 7.48 16.52
N GLU A 82 -20.46 6.86 17.37
CA GLU A 82 -21.10 7.57 18.47
C GLU A 82 -20.11 8.11 19.49
N GLU A 83 -19.11 7.30 19.87
CA GLU A 83 -18.07 7.71 20.80
C GLU A 83 -17.20 8.83 20.21
N PHE A 84 -16.77 8.67 18.96
CA PHE A 84 -16.07 9.71 18.21
C PHE A 84 -16.87 11.02 18.12
N SER A 85 -18.16 10.93 17.79
CA SER A 85 -19.06 12.08 17.75
C SER A 85 -19.17 12.76 19.11
N LYS A 86 -19.28 12.01 20.21
CA LYS A 86 -19.27 12.53 21.59
C LYS A 86 -17.94 13.21 21.93
N TRP A 87 -16.79 12.70 21.48
CA TRP A 87 -15.50 13.38 21.66
C TRP A 87 -15.45 14.72 20.91
N VAL A 88 -15.83 14.76 19.63
CA VAL A 88 -15.82 16.01 18.83
C VAL A 88 -16.82 17.03 19.39
N THR A 89 -18.08 16.63 19.59
CA THR A 89 -19.16 17.54 20.04
C THR A 89 -19.04 18.01 21.50
N SER A 90 -18.17 17.39 22.31
CA SER A 90 -17.86 17.88 23.67
C SER A 90 -17.06 19.18 23.71
N ALA A 91 -16.54 19.65 22.57
CA ALA A 91 -15.94 20.97 22.42
C ALA A 91 -16.82 21.87 21.53
N GLU A 92 -16.99 23.14 21.91
CA GLU A 92 -17.81 24.12 21.20
C GLU A 92 -17.47 24.21 19.70
N LYS A 93 -16.18 24.22 19.36
CA LYS A 93 -15.70 24.22 17.96
C LYS A 93 -16.17 22.99 17.17
N GLY A 94 -16.36 21.85 17.83
CA GLY A 94 -16.83 20.60 17.22
C GLY A 94 -18.35 20.57 17.00
N LEU A 95 -19.12 21.46 17.61
CA LEU A 95 -20.54 21.67 17.32
C LEU A 95 -20.78 22.44 16.01
N LEU A 96 -19.75 23.14 15.51
CA LEU A 96 -19.78 23.89 14.25
C LEU A 96 -19.33 23.08 13.03
N VAL A 97 -18.84 21.85 13.25
CA VAL A 97 -18.34 20.96 12.20
C VAL A 97 -19.51 20.23 11.53
N ASP A 98 -19.52 20.18 10.19
CA ASP A 98 -20.56 19.47 9.45
C ASP A 98 -20.58 17.96 9.80
N HIS A 99 -21.78 17.39 9.92
CA HIS A 99 -21.98 15.99 10.24
C HIS A 99 -21.49 15.05 9.13
N GLY A 100 -21.56 15.45 7.86
CA GLY A 100 -20.96 14.72 6.74
C GLY A 100 -19.44 14.68 6.83
N ASN A 101 -18.81 15.85 6.99
CA ASN A 101 -17.37 16.01 7.19
C ASN A 101 -16.86 15.28 8.45
N MET A 102 -17.63 15.29 9.54
CA MET A 102 -17.35 14.51 10.75
C MET A 102 -17.38 13.00 10.47
N LYS A 103 -18.35 12.52 9.69
CA LYS A 103 -18.45 11.10 9.30
C LYS A 103 -17.32 10.68 8.34
N LEU A 104 -16.96 11.53 7.38
CA LEU A 104 -15.82 11.32 6.48
C LEU A 104 -14.49 11.27 7.25
N CYS A 105 -14.30 12.17 8.22
CA CYS A 105 -13.12 12.16 9.10
C CYS A 105 -13.04 10.90 9.94
N TYR A 106 -14.15 10.46 10.55
CA TYR A 106 -14.21 9.21 11.30
C TYR A 106 -13.79 8.01 10.44
N ASN A 107 -14.41 7.84 9.26
CA ASN A 107 -14.10 6.73 8.36
C ASN A 107 -12.60 6.72 7.99
N SER A 108 -12.04 7.89 7.64
CA SER A 108 -10.61 8.06 7.30
C SER A 108 -9.66 7.77 8.48
N LEU A 109 -10.10 7.96 9.72
CA LEU A 109 -9.30 7.67 10.91
C LEU A 109 -9.35 6.17 11.30
N VAL A 110 -10.52 5.52 11.19
CA VAL A 110 -10.66 4.06 11.39
C VAL A 110 -9.89 3.28 10.32
N GLU A 111 -10.02 3.63 9.04
CA GLU A 111 -9.25 3.01 7.95
C GLU A 111 -7.74 3.15 8.18
N LYS A 112 -7.28 4.30 8.69
CA LYS A 112 -5.88 4.51 9.05
C LYS A 112 -5.45 3.64 10.23
N ALA A 113 -6.30 3.42 11.23
CA ALA A 113 -6.02 2.54 12.36
C ALA A 113 -5.89 1.08 11.89
N GLU A 114 -6.87 0.58 11.11
CA GLU A 114 -6.82 -0.76 10.49
C GLU A 114 -5.56 -0.96 9.65
N SER A 115 -5.25 0.02 8.79
CA SER A 115 -4.10 -0.06 7.88
C SER A 115 -2.78 -0.17 8.67
N LYS A 116 -2.65 0.59 9.77
CA LYS A 116 -1.48 0.56 10.66
C LYS A 116 -1.34 -0.78 11.39
N GLU A 117 -2.43 -1.33 11.92
CA GLU A 117 -2.43 -2.65 12.59
C GLU A 117 -2.04 -3.76 11.60
N ARG A 118 -2.71 -3.77 10.44
CA ARG A 118 -2.47 -4.69 9.33
C ARG A 118 -1.07 -4.56 8.72
N GLU A 119 -0.45 -3.39 8.81
CA GLU A 119 0.96 -3.20 8.44
C GLU A 119 1.91 -3.74 9.51
N ALA A 120 1.67 -3.46 10.78
CA ALA A 120 2.48 -3.97 11.90
C ALA A 120 2.50 -5.51 11.95
N GLU A 121 1.35 -6.17 11.77
CA GLU A 121 1.27 -7.64 11.67
C GLU A 121 2.15 -8.19 10.52
N ARG A 122 2.10 -7.53 9.35
CA ARG A 122 2.91 -7.90 8.19
C ARG A 122 4.40 -7.66 8.41
N GLU A 123 4.78 -6.58 9.10
CA GLU A 123 6.16 -6.27 9.47
C GLU A 123 6.70 -7.33 10.46
N GLU A 124 5.92 -7.70 11.47
CA GLU A 124 6.27 -8.79 12.39
C GLU A 124 6.41 -10.13 11.68
N ALA A 125 5.46 -10.49 10.82
CA ALA A 125 5.53 -11.72 10.03
C ALA A 125 6.76 -11.75 9.11
N ARG A 126 7.15 -10.60 8.53
CA ARG A 126 8.39 -10.43 7.77
C ARG A 126 9.64 -10.56 8.66
N LYS A 127 9.64 -9.97 9.86
CA LYS A 127 10.73 -10.07 10.85
C LYS A 127 10.94 -11.53 11.28
N LYS A 128 9.87 -12.21 11.69
CA LYS A 128 9.86 -13.63 12.10
C LYS A 128 10.39 -14.54 10.99
N ARG A 129 9.92 -14.38 9.73
CA ARG A 129 10.44 -15.15 8.57
C ARG A 129 11.91 -14.88 8.24
N ARG A 130 12.41 -13.65 8.44
CA ARG A 130 13.84 -13.34 8.28
C ARG A 130 14.67 -14.03 9.36
N GLN A 131 14.25 -13.93 10.63
CA GLN A 131 14.92 -14.59 11.76
C GLN A 131 15.01 -16.12 11.55
N GLU A 132 13.91 -16.75 11.15
CA GLU A 132 13.88 -18.18 10.79
C GLU A 132 14.84 -18.50 9.63
N SER A 133 14.83 -17.71 8.55
CA SER A 133 15.69 -17.93 7.37
C SER A 133 17.18 -17.85 7.70
N GLU A 134 17.61 -16.82 8.44
CA GLU A 134 19.01 -16.65 8.85
C GLU A 134 19.46 -17.77 9.82
N PHE A 135 18.58 -18.18 10.74
CA PHE A 135 18.85 -19.28 11.66
C PHE A 135 18.97 -20.63 10.91
N ARG A 136 18.08 -20.90 9.95
CA ARG A 136 18.14 -22.10 9.08
C ARG A 136 19.31 -22.07 8.11
N HIS A 137 19.82 -20.89 7.73
CA HIS A 137 21.08 -20.75 7.01
C HIS A 137 22.27 -21.12 7.91
N LEU A 138 22.31 -20.60 9.14
CA LEU A 138 23.35 -20.89 10.12
C LEU A 138 23.43 -22.38 10.49
N LEU A 139 22.28 -23.07 10.66
CA LEU A 139 22.24 -24.52 10.87
C LEU A 139 22.80 -25.31 9.68
N ARG A 140 22.57 -24.84 8.45
CA ARG A 140 23.10 -25.47 7.22
C ARG A 140 24.60 -25.25 7.04
N ALA A 141 25.16 -24.19 7.62
CA ALA A 141 26.59 -23.88 7.57
C ALA A 141 27.44 -24.69 8.58
N GLN A 142 26.82 -25.44 9.50
CA GLN A 142 27.54 -26.16 10.56
C GLN A 142 28.39 -27.33 10.03
N GLN A 143 29.49 -27.60 10.73
CA GLN A 143 30.33 -28.78 10.51
C GLN A 143 30.56 -29.53 11.84
N PRO A 144 30.37 -30.87 11.90
CA PRO A 144 29.65 -31.70 10.92
C PRO A 144 28.24 -31.16 10.61
N ALA A 145 27.70 -31.54 9.45
CA ALA A 145 26.38 -31.09 9.01
C ALA A 145 25.29 -31.60 9.96
N VAL A 146 24.29 -30.76 10.24
CA VAL A 146 23.13 -31.13 11.07
C VAL A 146 22.27 -32.15 10.32
N ASP A 147 22.02 -33.30 10.94
CA ASP A 147 21.19 -34.39 10.45
C ASP A 147 19.98 -34.68 11.39
N ALA A 148 19.16 -35.67 11.03
CA ALA A 148 17.97 -36.03 11.81
C ALA A 148 18.28 -36.60 13.20
N THR A 149 19.48 -37.18 13.38
CA THR A 149 20.00 -37.72 14.66
C THR A 149 20.76 -36.68 15.50
N THR A 150 20.92 -35.46 14.99
CA THR A 150 21.70 -34.43 15.68
C THR A 150 20.93 -33.84 16.86
N GLU A 151 21.56 -33.86 18.02
CA GLU A 151 21.06 -33.28 19.27
C GLU A 151 21.21 -31.75 19.30
N TRP A 152 20.20 -31.06 19.86
CA TRP A 152 20.22 -29.59 19.98
C TRP A 152 21.43 -29.10 20.77
N SER A 153 21.77 -29.78 21.87
CA SER A 153 22.90 -29.42 22.75
C SER A 153 24.25 -29.37 22.02
N ALA A 154 24.50 -30.31 21.11
CA ALA A 154 25.75 -30.40 20.33
C ALA A 154 25.90 -29.30 19.26
N VAL A 155 24.78 -28.69 18.85
CA VAL A 155 24.76 -27.58 17.89
C VAL A 155 24.73 -26.24 18.62
N ARG A 156 23.92 -26.10 19.68
CA ARG A 156 23.74 -24.89 20.50
C ARG A 156 25.07 -24.23 20.87
N GLY A 157 26.00 -24.98 21.45
CA GLY A 157 27.32 -24.47 21.86
C GLY A 157 28.26 -24.03 20.73
N LYS A 158 27.95 -24.37 19.46
CA LYS A 158 28.65 -23.84 18.27
C LYS A 158 28.03 -22.54 17.76
N ILE A 159 26.71 -22.41 17.87
CA ILE A 159 25.94 -21.28 17.31
C ILE A 159 25.60 -20.19 18.32
N GLU A 160 25.84 -20.38 19.62
CA GLU A 160 25.44 -19.45 20.69
C GLU A 160 25.95 -18.00 20.53
N LYS A 161 27.11 -17.83 19.86
CA LYS A 161 27.80 -16.53 19.65
C LYS A 161 27.40 -15.84 18.35
N GLU A 162 26.56 -16.48 17.54
CA GLU A 162 26.21 -16.01 16.21
C GLU A 162 25.03 -15.05 16.23
N LYS A 163 25.07 -14.04 15.37
CA LYS A 163 24.06 -12.97 15.35
C LYS A 163 22.64 -13.51 15.14
N ALA A 164 22.47 -14.51 14.28
CA ALA A 164 21.16 -15.14 14.03
C ALA A 164 20.61 -15.93 15.24
N PHE A 165 21.48 -16.45 16.12
CA PHE A 165 21.06 -17.09 17.38
C PHE A 165 20.68 -16.04 18.42
N MET A 166 21.51 -15.00 18.59
CA MET A 166 21.28 -13.93 19.57
C MET A 166 20.04 -13.08 19.27
N ILE A 167 19.70 -12.88 17.99
CA ILE A 167 18.52 -12.13 17.52
C ILE A 167 17.18 -12.85 17.83
N ILE A 168 17.21 -14.15 18.15
CA ILE A 168 16.03 -14.90 18.59
C ILE A 168 16.12 -15.02 20.11
N GLU A 169 15.33 -14.23 20.84
CA GLU A 169 15.46 -14.12 22.31
C GLU A 169 14.99 -15.39 23.04
N SER A 170 13.88 -16.01 22.61
CA SER A 170 13.32 -17.22 23.21
C SER A 170 14.07 -18.50 22.79
N GLU A 171 14.55 -19.27 23.78
CA GLU A 171 15.13 -20.61 23.60
C GLU A 171 14.13 -21.59 22.94
N GLU A 172 12.84 -21.51 23.29
CA GLU A 172 11.78 -22.37 22.74
C GLU A 172 11.64 -22.15 21.22
N LEU A 173 11.75 -20.91 20.75
CA LEU A 173 11.74 -20.59 19.31
C LEU A 173 13.00 -21.13 18.61
N ARG A 174 14.18 -21.07 19.25
CA ARG A 174 15.42 -21.65 18.69
C ARG A 174 15.30 -23.17 18.53
N ILE A 175 14.78 -23.86 19.55
CA ILE A 175 14.54 -25.32 19.53
C ILE A 175 13.50 -25.66 18.45
N LYS A 176 12.40 -24.90 18.37
CA LYS A 176 11.37 -25.10 17.35
C LYS A 176 11.93 -24.98 15.93
N TYR A 177 12.70 -23.93 15.63
CA TYR A 177 13.32 -23.77 14.31
C TYR A 177 14.37 -24.84 14.00
N PHE A 178 15.02 -25.42 15.02
CA PHE A 178 15.95 -26.54 14.85
C PHE A 178 15.23 -27.85 14.47
N GLU A 179 14.12 -28.19 15.14
CA GLU A 179 13.34 -29.38 14.79
C GLU A 179 12.54 -29.19 13.48
N GLU A 180 12.03 -27.99 13.19
CA GLU A 180 11.47 -27.65 11.87
C GLU A 180 12.52 -27.74 10.76
N TYR A 181 13.79 -27.38 11.05
CA TYR A 181 14.91 -27.59 10.13
C TYR A 181 15.18 -29.09 9.89
N LYS A 182 15.31 -29.90 10.95
CA LYS A 182 15.50 -31.36 10.87
C LYS A 182 14.37 -32.05 10.10
N LYS A 183 13.11 -31.68 10.36
CA LYS A 183 11.94 -32.15 9.60
C LYS A 183 12.00 -31.74 8.13
N SER A 184 12.41 -30.50 7.83
CA SER A 184 12.56 -30.05 6.44
C SER A 184 13.70 -30.75 5.68
N LEU A 185 14.71 -31.29 6.36
CA LEU A 185 15.75 -32.11 5.74
C LEU A 185 15.20 -33.49 5.34
N SER A 186 14.47 -34.18 6.22
CA SER A 186 13.88 -35.48 5.87
C SER A 186 12.84 -35.37 4.75
N GLU A 187 12.02 -34.32 4.77
CA GLU A 187 11.09 -33.99 3.69
C GLU A 187 11.80 -33.59 2.37
N ALA A 188 12.96 -32.92 2.42
CA ALA A 188 13.73 -32.62 1.21
C ALA A 188 14.38 -33.87 0.60
N CYS A 189 14.86 -34.80 1.42
CA CYS A 189 15.51 -36.04 0.98
C CYS A 189 14.55 -36.97 0.22
N THR A 190 13.28 -37.10 0.64
CA THR A 190 12.30 -37.95 -0.06
C THR A 190 11.98 -37.45 -1.48
N HIS A 191 12.14 -36.15 -1.76
CA HIS A 191 11.88 -35.59 -3.08
C HIS A 191 13.06 -35.63 -4.07
N HIS A 192 14.31 -35.67 -3.59
CA HIS A 192 15.50 -35.60 -4.47
C HIS A 192 15.89 -36.91 -5.18
N HIS A 193 15.34 -38.06 -4.77
CA HIS A 193 15.63 -39.36 -5.41
C HIS A 193 14.97 -39.59 -6.78
N SER A 194 14.27 -38.60 -7.34
CA SER A 194 13.43 -38.75 -8.56
C SER A 194 14.10 -38.33 -9.89
N VAL A 195 15.41 -38.01 -9.90
CA VAL A 195 16.11 -37.49 -11.10
C VAL A 195 16.76 -38.60 -11.94
N SER A 196 15.99 -39.26 -12.83
CA SER A 196 16.57 -40.18 -13.85
C SER A 196 15.69 -40.47 -15.09
N LYS A 197 15.44 -39.47 -15.94
CA LYS A 197 15.41 -39.67 -17.42
C LYS A 197 15.49 -38.37 -18.25
N LYS A 198 16.71 -38.02 -18.62
CA LYS A 198 17.08 -36.95 -19.56
C LYS A 198 16.61 -37.30 -20.99
N LYS A 199 15.48 -36.75 -21.45
CA LYS A 199 15.07 -36.80 -22.87
C LYS A 199 15.17 -35.41 -23.53
N LYS A 200 16.18 -35.24 -24.40
CA LYS A 200 16.09 -34.29 -25.51
C LYS A 200 14.82 -34.60 -26.32
N LYS A 201 14.08 -33.58 -26.77
CA LYS A 201 13.14 -33.69 -27.88
C LYS A 201 13.30 -32.49 -28.80
N ASP A 202 13.45 -32.76 -30.09
CA ASP A 202 13.99 -31.79 -31.05
C ASP A 202 13.00 -30.73 -31.55
N LYS A 203 13.60 -29.59 -31.93
CA LYS A 203 12.94 -28.36 -32.38
C LYS A 203 12.66 -28.41 -33.89
N LYS A 204 11.56 -29.05 -34.32
CA LYS A 204 11.23 -29.21 -35.75
C LYS A 204 10.23 -28.15 -36.25
N LYS A 205 10.66 -27.28 -37.18
CA LYS A 205 9.79 -26.31 -37.89
C LYS A 205 9.08 -26.97 -39.08
N LYS A 206 7.75 -26.78 -39.17
CA LYS A 206 6.87 -26.77 -40.39
C LYS A 206 5.44 -26.43 -39.91
N GLY A 207 4.59 -25.65 -40.58
CA GLY A 207 4.81 -24.73 -41.71
C GLY A 207 3.66 -24.77 -42.75
N LYS A 208 2.94 -23.65 -42.94
CA LYS A 208 1.78 -23.42 -43.86
C LYS A 208 0.49 -24.19 -43.49
N LYS A 209 -0.74 -23.77 -43.85
CA LYS A 209 -1.33 -22.46 -44.28
C LYS A 209 -2.89 -22.62 -44.16
N SER A 210 -3.64 -21.52 -44.33
CA SER A 210 -5.04 -21.42 -44.81
C SER A 210 -6.17 -21.50 -43.78
N ASP A 211 -7.26 -20.72 -43.89
CA ASP A 211 -7.47 -19.42 -44.59
C ASP A 211 -8.77 -18.76 -44.03
N LYS A 212 -9.12 -17.54 -44.51
CA LYS A 212 -10.34 -16.72 -44.26
C LYS A 212 -10.42 -15.90 -42.95
N GLU A 213 -11.12 -14.75 -42.91
CA GLU A 213 -11.32 -13.62 -43.87
C GLU A 213 -12.05 -12.46 -43.15
N SER A 214 -12.24 -11.31 -43.82
CA SER A 214 -12.75 -10.02 -43.30
C SER A 214 -11.74 -9.30 -42.37
N ASP A 215 -11.09 -8.16 -42.68
CA ASP A 215 -11.29 -7.00 -43.59
C ASP A 215 -11.77 -5.72 -42.86
N SER A 216 -11.44 -4.56 -43.45
CA SER A 216 -11.54 -3.17 -42.94
C SER A 216 -10.55 -2.76 -41.84
N GLU A 217 -9.45 -2.15 -42.30
CA GLU A 217 -8.99 -0.77 -41.99
C GLU A 217 -9.39 -0.10 -40.65
N SER A 218 -8.53 0.68 -39.97
CA SER A 218 -7.19 1.17 -40.37
C SER A 218 -6.26 1.45 -39.17
N GLU A 219 -4.96 1.57 -39.45
CA GLU A 219 -3.86 1.86 -38.52
C GLU A 219 -3.68 3.41 -38.32
N PRO A 220 -2.62 4.01 -37.70
CA PRO A 220 -1.40 3.43 -37.09
C PRO A 220 -0.90 4.01 -35.72
N LYS A 221 -0.26 3.12 -34.93
CA LYS A 221 1.00 3.39 -34.16
C LYS A 221 0.97 4.42 -32.99
N GLU A 222 2.00 4.52 -32.12
CA GLU A 222 3.30 3.84 -32.08
C GLU A 222 3.70 3.33 -30.67
N LYS A 223 4.49 2.25 -30.61
CA LYS A 223 5.09 1.69 -29.38
C LYS A 223 6.63 1.76 -29.44
N LYS A 224 7.27 2.45 -28.48
CA LYS A 224 8.73 2.36 -28.21
C LYS A 224 8.94 2.05 -26.72
N LYS A 225 8.99 0.77 -26.33
CA LYS A 225 10.18 -0.11 -26.28
C LYS A 225 11.33 0.38 -25.37
N ARG A 226 11.31 -0.12 -24.12
CA ARG A 226 12.43 -0.65 -23.32
C ARG A 226 13.87 -0.16 -23.61
N LYS A 227 14.55 0.30 -22.55
CA LYS A 227 15.96 -0.06 -22.25
C LYS A 227 16.16 -0.18 -20.73
N LYS A 228 17.27 -0.81 -20.30
CA LYS A 228 17.67 -1.04 -18.90
C LYS A 228 19.21 -0.91 -18.80
N HIS A 229 19.71 -0.46 -17.65
CA HIS A 229 21.08 -0.63 -17.09
C HIS A 229 22.19 0.43 -17.35
N SER A 230 22.40 1.33 -16.37
CA SER A 230 23.63 1.97 -15.83
C SER A 230 23.19 2.74 -14.55
N LYS A 231 23.93 2.99 -13.46
CA LYS A 231 25.23 2.53 -12.88
C LYS A 231 26.58 2.95 -13.49
N GLU A 232 26.81 4.25 -13.50
CA GLU A 232 28.03 4.88 -12.94
C GLU A 232 27.67 5.40 -11.52
N GLU A 233 28.47 5.31 -10.45
CA GLU A 233 29.87 5.73 -10.19
C GLU A 233 30.11 7.25 -10.26
N ARG A 234 30.17 7.85 -9.06
CA ARG A 234 30.98 9.03 -8.64
C ARG A 234 30.95 10.30 -9.48
N ASP A 235 30.69 11.41 -8.80
CA ASP A 235 31.80 12.35 -8.57
C ASP A 235 31.75 12.89 -7.12
N SER A 236 32.74 13.68 -6.72
CA SER A 236 32.80 14.39 -5.44
C SER A 236 33.35 15.80 -5.65
N ASP A 237 32.51 16.81 -5.42
CA ASP A 237 32.95 18.21 -5.48
C ASP A 237 33.25 18.74 -4.07
N ASP A 238 34.49 19.19 -3.87
CA ASP A 238 35.08 19.60 -2.58
C ASP A 238 35.53 21.07 -2.73
N GLU A 239 34.56 21.98 -2.89
CA GLU A 239 34.89 23.38 -3.21
C GLU A 239 35.40 24.14 -1.97
N LYS A 240 36.72 24.08 -1.79
CA LYS A 240 37.46 24.87 -0.80
C LYS A 240 37.50 26.35 -1.19
N GLY A 241 36.56 27.13 -0.68
CA GLY A 241 36.60 28.60 -0.69
C GLY A 241 37.79 29.17 0.10
N MET A 242 38.99 29.15 -0.50
CA MET A 242 40.23 29.61 0.13
C MET A 242 40.59 31.04 -0.31
N VAL A 243 40.11 32.03 0.43
CA VAL A 243 40.52 33.44 0.28
C VAL A 243 41.58 33.77 1.33
N CYS A 244 42.64 34.50 0.95
CA CYS A 244 43.83 34.70 1.76
C CYS A 244 44.13 36.18 2.01
N LYS A 245 44.42 36.54 3.27
CA LYS A 245 45.20 37.72 3.72
C LYS A 245 44.83 39.11 3.17
N CYS A 246 44.45 40.02 4.06
CA CYS A 246 45.44 40.74 4.87
C CYS A 246 44.97 40.82 6.33
#